data_AF-A0A9Q8Q2R8-F1
#
_entry.id   AF-A0A9Q8Q2R8-F1
#
_cell.length_a   1.000
_cell.length_b   1.000
_cell.length_c   1.000
_cell.angle_alpha   90.00
_cell.angle_beta   90.00
_cell.angle_gamma   90.00
#
_symmetry.space_group_name_H-M   'P 1'
#
loop_
_entity.id
_entity.type
_entity.pdbx_description
1 polymer ?
#
loop_
_entity_poly.entity_id
_entity_poly.type
_entity_poly.pdbx_seq_one_letter_code
_entity_poly.pdbx_strand_id
1 'polypeptide(L)'
;MSSAYSETLPQSCNEYFSQVDVFFTTIENDPNIQHDMIEIRSNFIENKKQILAMQPAQQEQACMEGLVNLKELKRLLPKEK
;
A
#
# COMPACT_ATOMS: atom_id res chain seq x y z
N MET A 1 28.65 21.89 3.74
CA MET A 1 27.25 22.02 4.21
C MET A 1 26.34 21.43 3.13
N SER A 2 25.64 20.34 3.42
CA SER A 2 24.44 19.94 2.67
C SER A 2 23.59 19.07 3.58
N SER A 3 22.59 19.72 4.16
CA SER A 3 21.47 19.13 4.86
C SER A 3 20.63 18.37 3.85
N ALA A 4 20.88 17.07 3.68
CA ALA A 4 19.90 16.19 3.05
C ALA A 4 18.93 15.81 4.16
N TYR A 5 17.83 16.57 4.24
CA TYR A 5 16.62 16.13 4.90
C TYR A 5 16.40 14.68 4.48
N SER A 6 16.45 13.74 5.42
CA SER A 6 15.68 12.53 5.23
C SER A 6 14.25 13.04 5.19
N GLU A 7 13.69 13.30 4.00
CA GLU A 7 12.27 13.55 3.84
C GLU A 7 11.60 12.30 4.39
N THR A 8 11.23 12.36 5.67
CA THR A 8 10.50 11.30 6.34
C THR A 8 9.23 11.12 5.53
N LEU A 9 9.11 9.95 4.92
CA LEU A 9 7.91 9.53 4.21
C LEU A 9 6.69 9.90 5.06
N PRO A 10 5.66 10.54 4.49
CA PRO A 10 4.51 10.97 5.26
C PRO A 10 3.89 9.83 6.07
N GLN A 11 3.31 10.16 7.23
CA GLN A 11 2.82 9.14 8.17
C GLN A 11 1.78 8.22 7.51
N SER A 12 0.87 8.79 6.70
CA SER A 12 -0.14 8.02 5.97
C SER A 12 0.48 6.99 5.03
N CYS A 13 1.62 7.31 4.40
CA CYS A 13 2.30 6.40 3.49
C CYS A 13 2.99 5.26 4.23
N ASN A 14 3.61 5.51 5.39
CA ASN A 14 4.14 4.44 6.23
C ASN A 14 3.03 3.46 6.63
N GLU A 15 1.88 3.99 7.05
CA GLU A 15 0.74 3.17 7.44
C GLU A 15 0.16 2.41 6.23
N TYR A 16 -0.06 3.09 5.11
CA TYR A 16 -0.61 2.49 3.89
C TYR A 16 0.24 1.33 3.41
N PHE A 17 1.55 1.54 3.24
CA PHE A 17 2.43 0.50 2.72
C PHE A 17 2.54 -0.68 3.66
N SER A 18 2.63 -0.45 4.98
CA SER A 18 2.64 -1.53 5.97
C SER A 18 1.34 -2.33 5.95
N GLN A 19 0.18 -1.67 5.87
CA GLN A 19 -1.11 -2.36 5.83
C GLN A 19 -1.31 -3.17 4.55
N VAL A 20 -0.75 -2.74 3.42
CA VAL A 20 -0.79 -3.50 2.16
C VAL A 20 0.15 -4.70 2.21
N ASP A 21 1.34 -4.58 2.80
CA ASP A 21 2.25 -5.72 2.98
C ASP A 21 1.59 -6.82 3.84
N VAL A 22 0.89 -6.43 4.91
CA VAL A 22 0.08 -7.36 5.72
C VAL A 22 -1.03 -8.00 4.89
N PHE A 23 -1.77 -7.21 4.11
CA PHE A 23 -2.84 -7.70 3.24
C PHE A 23 -2.35 -8.77 2.27
N PHE A 24 -1.25 -8.53 1.56
CA PHE A 24 -0.70 -9.53 0.64
C PHE A 24 -0.14 -10.75 1.37
N THR A 25 0.46 -10.58 2.55
CA THR A 25 0.92 -11.72 3.36
C THR A 25 -0.25 -12.62 3.78
N THR A 26 -1.39 -12.05 4.17
CA THR A 26 -2.60 -12.82 4.48
C THR A 26 -3.09 -13.60 3.26
N ILE A 27 -3.09 -12.98 2.08
CA ILE A 27 -3.65 -13.61 0.87
C ILE A 27 -2.69 -14.60 0.21
N GLU A 28 -1.37 -14.39 0.27
CA GLU A 28 -0.39 -15.34 -0.25
C GLU A 28 -0.50 -16.72 0.43
N ASN A 29 -1.14 -16.79 1.61
CA ASN A 29 -1.42 -18.04 2.31
C ASN A 29 -2.76 -18.69 1.90
N ASP A 30 -3.60 -18.03 1.11
CA ASP A 30 -4.87 -18.60 0.60
C ASP A 30 -4.71 -19.06 -0.86
N PRO A 31 -4.55 -20.37 -1.11
CA PRO A 31 -4.33 -20.90 -2.45
C PRO A 31 -5.53 -20.69 -3.39
N ASN A 32 -6.72 -20.37 -2.87
CA ASN A 32 -7.91 -20.15 -3.69
C ASN A 32 -7.91 -18.78 -4.38
N ILE A 33 -7.19 -17.80 -3.83
CA ILE A 33 -7.18 -16.42 -4.32
C ILE A 33 -5.77 -15.89 -4.63
N GLN A 34 -4.70 -16.64 -4.28
CA GLN A 34 -3.31 -16.22 -4.53
C GLN A 34 -3.06 -15.85 -6.00
N HIS A 35 -3.64 -16.60 -6.96
CA HIS A 35 -3.41 -16.40 -8.39
C HIS A 35 -4.04 -15.10 -8.87
N ASP A 36 -5.24 -14.80 -8.40
CA ASP A 36 -5.98 -13.59 -8.76
C ASP A 36 -5.34 -12.33 -8.16
N MET A 37 -4.52 -12.47 -7.11
CA MET A 37 -3.85 -11.34 -6.47
C MET A 37 -2.49 -10.98 -7.06
N ILE A 38 -1.91 -11.79 -7.95
CA ILE A 38 -0.58 -11.53 -8.54
C ILE A 38 -0.58 -10.19 -9.30
N GLU A 39 -1.61 -9.95 -10.10
CA GLU A 39 -1.75 -8.71 -10.86
C GLU A 39 -1.98 -7.51 -9.93
N ILE A 40 -2.83 -7.67 -8.92
CA ILE A 40 -3.12 -6.62 -7.93
C ILE A 40 -1.85 -6.24 -7.16
N ARG A 41 -1.00 -7.22 -6.80
CA ARG A 41 0.30 -6.98 -6.18
C ARG A 41 1.25 -6.23 -7.08
N SER A 42 1.32 -6.61 -8.34
CA SER A 42 2.18 -5.97 -9.32
C SER A 42 1.79 -4.51 -9.53
N ASN A 43 0.48 -4.24 -9.66
CA ASN A 43 -0.07 -2.89 -9.74
C ASN A 43 0.23 -2.06 -8.49
N PHE A 44 0.14 -2.66 -7.30
CA PHE A 44 0.50 -1.98 -6.06
C PHE A 44 1.98 -1.60 -5.99
N ILE A 45 2.88 -2.51 -6.37
CA ILE A 45 4.33 -2.23 -6.39
C ILE A 45 4.64 -1.05 -7.31
N GLU A 46 4.00 -0.99 -8.47
CA GLU A 46 4.20 0.11 -9.41
C GLU A 46 3.60 1.42 -8.88
N ASN A 47 2.39 1.38 -8.32
CA ASN A 47 1.77 2.55 -7.69
C ASN A 47 2.62 3.09 -6.53
N LYS A 48 3.18 2.21 -5.68
CA LYS A 48 4.10 2.58 -4.60
C LYS A 48 5.32 3.34 -5.12
N LYS A 49 5.94 2.89 -6.22
CA LYS A 49 7.06 3.62 -6.84
C LYS A 49 6.63 5.00 -7.34
N GLN A 50 5.46 5.09 -7.97
CA GLN A 50 4.93 6.37 -8.46
C GLN A 50 4.70 7.35 -7.31
N ILE A 51 4.05 6.91 -6.22
CA ILE A 51 3.85 7.72 -5.00
C ILE A 51 5.19 8.21 -4.47
N LEU A 52 6.18 7.32 -4.30
CA LEU A 52 7.49 7.69 -3.77
C LEU A 52 8.25 8.70 -4.64
N ALA A 53 7.90 8.84 -5.92
CA ALA A 53 8.45 9.85 -6.82
C ALA A 53 7.72 11.21 -6.79
N MET A 54 6.59 11.31 -6.08
CA MET A 54 5.82 12.55 -5.95
C MET A 54 6.37 13.48 -4.86
N GLN A 55 5.89 14.73 -4.82
CA GLN A 55 6.18 15.66 -3.73
C GLN A 55 5.49 15.21 -2.42
N PRO A 56 6.02 15.56 -1.23
CA PRO A 56 5.49 15.07 0.05
C PRO A 56 3.99 15.31 0.29
N ALA A 57 3.45 16.46 -0.14
CA ALA A 57 2.01 16.73 -0.02
C ALA A 57 1.15 15.82 -0.92
N GLN A 58 1.66 15.49 -2.10
CA GLN A 58 1.01 14.56 -3.03
C GLN A 58 1.13 13.12 -2.54
N GLN A 59 2.27 12.76 -1.95
CA GLN A 59 2.45 11.48 -1.27
C GLN A 59 1.40 11.29 -0.18
N GLU A 60 1.27 12.25 0.74
CA GLU A 60 0.30 12.20 1.83
C GLU A 60 -1.13 12.02 1.30
N GLN A 61 -1.54 12.82 0.30
CA GLN A 61 -2.87 12.69 -0.28
C GLN A 61 -3.10 11.31 -0.93
N ALA A 62 -2.16 10.84 -1.76
CA ALA A 62 -2.27 9.55 -2.44
C ALA A 62 -2.33 8.38 -1.45
N CYS A 63 -1.55 8.44 -0.37
CA CYS A 63 -1.54 7.41 0.66
C CYS A 63 -2.80 7.43 1.53
N MET A 64 -3.38 8.60 1.84
CA MET A 64 -4.69 8.70 2.47
C MET A 64 -5.79 8.06 1.62
N GLU A 65 -5.81 8.33 0.31
CA GLU A 65 -6.75 7.70 -0.62
C GLU A 65 -6.51 6.18 -0.70
N GLY A 66 -5.24 5.76 -0.72
CA GLY A 66 -4.83 4.35 -0.67
C GLY A 66 -5.34 3.62 0.57
N LEU A 67 -5.28 4.24 1.76
CA LEU A 67 -5.80 3.68 3.01
C LEU A 67 -7.31 3.46 2.96
N VAL A 68 -8.07 4.40 2.38
CA VAL A 68 -9.52 4.25 2.21
C VAL A 68 -9.83 3.09 1.27
N ASN A 69 -9.15 3.03 0.12
CA ASN A 69 -9.34 1.95 -0.86
C ASN A 69 -8.98 0.58 -0.30
N LEU A 70 -7.88 0.49 0.45
CA LEU A 70 -7.45 -0.75 1.10
C LEU A 70 -8.46 -1.22 2.14
N LYS A 71 -9.07 -0.31 2.90
CA LYS A 71 -10.12 -0.63 3.86
C LYS A 71 -11.34 -1.24 3.17
N GLU A 72 -11.74 -0.73 2.01
CA GLU A 72 -12.82 -1.31 1.22
C GLU A 72 -12.43 -2.67 0.64
N LEU A 73 -11.21 -2.80 0.11
CA LEU A 73 -10.70 -4.07 -0.42
C LEU A 73 -10.66 -5.18 0.65
N LYS A 74 -10.21 -4.84 1.87
CA LYS A 74 -10.22 -5.74 3.03
C LYS A 74 -11.62 -6.24 3.42
N ARG A 75 -12.69 -5.49 3.09
CA ARG A 75 -14.08 -5.95 3.33
C ARG A 75 -14.55 -7.00 2.34
N LEU A 76 -13.92 -7.05 1.15
CA LEU A 76 -14.24 -8.03 0.12
C LEU A 76 -13.55 -9.37 0.37
N LEU A 77 -12.47 -9.38 1.16
CA LEU A 77 -11.89 -10.63 1.63
C LEU A 77 -12.88 -11.34 2.58
N PRO A 78 -12.98 -12.67 2.50
CA PRO A 78 -13.67 -13.44 3.52
C PRO A 78 -13.10 -13.03 4.88
N LYS A 79 -13.96 -12.59 5.81
CA LYS A 79 -13.49 -12.36 7.18
C LYS A 79 -12.90 -13.67 7.69
N GLU A 80 -11.66 -13.64 8.14
CA GLU A 80 -11.10 -14.78 8.88
C GLU A 80 -12.10 -15.18 9.96
N LYS A 81 -12.47 -16.46 9.97
CA LYS A 81 -13.33 -17.05 11.00
C LYS A 81 -12.54 -17.34 12.25
#